data_AF-A0A926NP00-F1
#
_entry.id   AF-A0A926NP00-F1
#
_cell.length_a   1.000
_cell.length_b   1.000
_cell.length_c   1.000
_cell.angle_alpha   90.00
_cell.angle_beta   90.00
_cell.angle_gamma   90.00
#
_symmetry.space_group_name_H-M   'P 1'
#
loop_
_entity.id
_entity.type
_entity.pdbx_description
1 polymer ?
#
loop_
_entity_poly.entity_id
_entity_poly.type
_entity_poly.pdbx_seq_one_letter_code
_entity_poly.pdbx_strand_id
1 'polypeptide(L)' 'MEQQFDAVLTGSDTDVNGIVTGNNEIYEFNALDESLQLTIAKDANGHWARIAGSEPYFSGWVDQLAEQIQAETK' A
#
# COMPACT_ATOMS: atom_id res chain seq x y z
N MET A 1 16.95 3.11 3.45
CA MET A 1 16.49 4.29 2.70
C MET A 1 14.99 4.35 2.90
N GLU A 2 14.51 5.41 3.54
CA GLU A 2 13.09 5.65 3.71
C GLU A 2 12.58 6.21 2.38
N GLN A 3 11.60 5.54 1.77
CA GLN A 3 10.96 5.99 0.54
C GLN A 3 9.57 6.48 0.91
N GLN A 4 9.19 7.65 0.41
CA GLN A 4 7.84 8.17 0.62
C GLN A 4 7.32 8.78 -0.67
N PHE A 5 6.13 8.35 -1.08
CA PHE A 5 5.47 8.81 -2.31
C PHE A 5 3.95 8.84 -2.13
N ASP A 6 3.28 9.63 -2.95
CA ASP A 6 1.82 9.65 -3.01
C ASP A 6 1.28 8.45 -3.79
N ALA A 7 0.23 7.83 -3.27
CA ALA A 7 -0.43 6.71 -3.92
C ALA A 7 -1.94 6.86 -3.84
N VAL A 8 -2.61 6.27 -4.81
CA VAL A 8 -4.07 6.23 -4.87
C VAL A 8 -4.51 4.78 -4.95
N LEU A 9 -5.38 4.37 -4.03
CA LEU A 9 -6.00 3.05 -4.01
C LEU A 9 -7.44 3.18 -4.46
N THR A 10 -7.79 2.53 -5.57
CA THR A 10 -9.16 2.57 -6.09
C THR A 10 -10.01 1.56 -5.31
N GLY A 11 -10.90 2.06 -4.45
CA GLY A 11 -11.91 1.23 -3.79
C GLY A 11 -13.07 0.88 -4.72
N SER A 12 -13.96 -0.02 -4.28
CA SER A 12 -15.20 -0.31 -5.03
C SER A 12 -16.15 0.89 -5.13
N ASP A 13 -16.07 1.85 -4.21
CA ASP A 13 -16.98 2.99 -4.13
C ASP A 13 -16.31 4.33 -4.46
N THR A 14 -15.06 4.53 -4.00
CA THR A 14 -14.31 5.80 -4.17
C THR A 14 -12.80 5.54 -4.14
N ASP A 15 -12.04 6.41 -4.82
CA ASP A 15 -10.58 6.45 -4.75
C ASP A 15 -10.08 6.98 -3.41
N VAL A 16 -9.21 6.21 -2.77
CA VAL A 16 -8.59 6.56 -1.49
C VAL A 16 -7.20 7.11 -1.78
N ASN A 17 -7.02 8.41 -1.54
CA ASN A 17 -5.73 9.08 -1.67
C ASN A 17 -4.94 8.92 -0.38
N GLY A 18 -3.66 8.58 -0.48
CA GLY A 18 -2.80 8.35 0.67
C GLY A 18 -1.33 8.58 0.38
N ILE A 19 -0.55 8.43 1.43
CA ILE A 19 0.91 8.48 1.39
C ILE A 19 1.42 7.09 1.72
N VAL A 20 2.36 6.62 0.90
CA VAL A 20 3.06 5.36 1.13
C VAL A 20 4.42 5.65 1.71
N THR A 21 4.74 4.99 2.82
CA THR A 21 6.05 5.02 3.45
C THR A 21 6.67 3.63 3.37
N GLY A 22 7.74 3.50 2.60
CA GLY A 22 8.54 2.28 2.44
C GLY A 22 9.79 2.29 3.33
N ASN A 23 9.96 1.25 4.14
CA ASN A 23 11.16 1.02 4.95
C ASN A 23 11.49 -0.48 5.02
N ASN A 24 12.72 -0.88 4.65
CA ASN A 24 13.19 -2.27 4.68
C ASN A 24 12.18 -3.29 4.10
N GLU A 25 11.74 -3.06 2.86
CA GLU A 25 10.80 -3.94 2.13
C GLU A 25 9.38 -4.03 2.73
N ILE A 26 9.09 -3.21 3.73
CA ILE A 26 7.76 -2.98 4.29
C ILE A 26 7.24 -1.66 3.77
N TYR A 27 6.02 -1.63 3.26
CA TYR A 27 5.37 -0.44 2.73
C TYR A 27 4.06 -0.22 3.46
N GLU A 28 3.92 0.96 4.06
CA GLU A 28 2.72 1.37 4.76
C GLU A 28 2.03 2.47 3.99
N PHE A 29 0.82 2.19 3.53
CA PHE A 29 -0.10 3.18 2.99
C PHE A 29 -0.96 3.75 4.11
N ASN A 30 -0.97 5.07 4.23
CA ASN A 30 -1.86 5.81 5.11
C ASN A 30 -2.73 6.75 4.27
N ALA A 31 -4.04 6.57 4.32
CA ALA A 31 -4.98 7.46 3.68
C ALA A 31 -4.92 8.86 4.31
N LEU A 32 -5.01 9.90 3.47
CA LEU A 32 -5.04 11.29 3.92
C LEU A 32 -6.30 11.62 4.71
N ASP A 33 -7.37 10.88 4.47
CA ASP A 33 -8.66 10.98 5.16
C ASP A 33 -8.71 10.14 6.44
N GLU A 34 -7.60 9.48 6.82
CA GLU A 34 -7.48 8.60 7.99
C GLU A 34 -8.47 7.40 7.96
N SER A 35 -9.17 7.19 6.85
CA SER A 35 -10.17 6.15 6.66
C SER A 35 -9.59 4.77 6.37
N LEU A 36 -8.34 4.71 5.90
CA LEU A 36 -7.65 3.48 5.55
C LEU A 36 -6.16 3.52 5.91
N GLN A 37 -5.70 2.45 6.53
CA GLN A 37 -4.29 2.14 6.66
C GLN A 37 -4.04 0.75 6.07
N LEU A 38 -2.97 0.56 5.32
CA LEU A 38 -2.62 -0.73 4.73
C LEU A 38 -1.11 -0.92 4.75
N THR A 39 -0.65 -1.92 5.49
CA THR A 39 0.77 -2.27 5.54
C THR A 39 0.99 -3.59 4.81
N ILE A 40 1.86 -3.55 3.79
CA ILE A 40 2.24 -4.71 2.99
C ILE A 40 3.74 -4.97 3.11
N ALA A 41 4.11 -6.24 2.98
CA ALA A 41 5.50 -6.67 2.91
C ALA A 41 5.62 -7.83 1.93
N LYS A 42 6.84 -8.11 1.47
CA LYS A 42 7.09 -9.33 0.69
C LYS A 42 7.10 -10.54 1.63
N ASP A 43 6.33 -11.56 1.27
CA ASP A 43 6.37 -12.87 1.90
C ASP A 43 7.66 -13.63 1.53
N ALA A 44 7.90 -14.79 2.14
CA ALA A 44 9.00 -15.70 1.81
C ALA A 44 9.08 -16.08 0.32
N ASN A 45 7.96 -16.00 -0.41
CA ASN A 45 7.90 -16.24 -1.85
C ASN A 45 8.23 -15.00 -2.70
N GLY A 46 8.48 -13.84 -2.08
CA GLY A 46 8.72 -12.57 -2.77
C GLY A 46 7.46 -11.88 -3.29
N HIS A 47 6.27 -12.40 -2.96
CA HIS A 47 4.98 -11.78 -3.30
C HIS A 47 4.58 -10.75 -2.26
N TRP A 48 3.95 -9.66 -2.71
CA TRP A 48 3.37 -8.66 -1.82
C TRP A 48 2.16 -9.25 -1.09
N ALA A 49 2.22 -9.22 0.23
CA ALA A 49 1.16 -9.67 1.11
C ALA A 49 0.87 -8.59 2.15
N ARG A 50 -0.40 -8.45 2.51
CA ARG A 50 -0.77 -7.60 3.64
C ARG A 50 -0.28 -8.24 4.94
N ILE A 51 0.37 -7.42 5.76
CA ILE A 51 0.83 -7.81 7.10
C ILE A 51 0.09 -7.06 8.21
N ALA A 52 -0.43 -5.86 7.93
CA ALA A 52 -1.26 -5.08 8.86
C ALA A 52 -2.17 -4.08 8.10
N GLY A 53 -3.06 -3.40 8.82
CA GLY A 53 -3.90 -2.33 8.28
C GLY A 53 -5.32 -2.33 8.84
N SER A 54 -6.10 -1.34 8.44
CA SER A 54 -7.50 -1.15 8.80
C SER A 54 -8.44 -2.04 7.97
N GLU A 55 -9.63 -2.28 8.51
CA GLU A 55 -10.75 -2.89 7.78
C GLU A 55 -11.68 -1.77 7.27
N PRO A 56 -12.31 -1.92 6.10
CA PRO A 56 -12.47 -3.13 5.27
C PRO A 56 -11.23 -3.50 4.44
N TYR A 57 -11.06 -4.79 4.14
CA TYR A 57 -9.97 -5.27 3.29
C TYR A 57 -10.44 -5.52 1.87
N PHE A 58 -9.79 -4.87 0.90
CA PHE A 58 -9.93 -5.18 -0.51
C PHE A 58 -8.63 -5.79 -1.02
N SER A 59 -8.67 -7.05 -1.49
CA SER A 59 -7.48 -7.74 -1.98
C SER A 59 -6.82 -7.00 -3.15
N GLY A 60 -7.61 -6.31 -3.97
CA GLY A 60 -7.11 -5.50 -5.09
C GLY A 60 -6.20 -4.34 -4.66
N TRP A 61 -6.31 -3.84 -3.42
CA TRP A 61 -5.42 -2.77 -2.96
C TRP A 61 -3.97 -3.23 -2.80
N VAL A 62 -3.74 -4.50 -2.46
CA VAL A 62 -2.37 -5.02 -2.35
C VAL A 62 -1.71 -5.06 -3.72
N ASP A 63 -2.42 -5.56 -4.74
CA ASP A 63 -1.96 -5.54 -6.13
C ASP A 63 -1.71 -4.11 -6.64
N GLN A 64 -2.68 -3.21 -6.46
CA GLN A 64 -2.52 -1.81 -6.89
C GLN A 64 -1.35 -1.10 -6.21
N LEU A 65 -1.19 -1.31 -4.90
CA LEU A 65 -0.08 -0.73 -4.16
C LEU A 65 1.26 -1.32 -4.61
N ALA A 66 1.31 -2.62 -4.83
CA ALA A 66 2.48 -3.31 -5.34
C ALA A 66 2.92 -2.79 -6.72
N GLU A 67 1.97 -2.54 -7.63
CA GLU A 67 2.25 -1.96 -8.94
C GLU A 67 2.83 -0.55 -8.82
N GLN A 68 2.27 0.30 -7.94
CA GLN A 68 2.76 1.65 -7.70
C GLN A 68 4.17 1.65 -7.09
N ILE A 69 4.44 0.80 -6.11
CA ILE A 69 5.79 0.62 -5.55
C ILE A 69 6.77 0.25 -6.65
N GLN A 70 6.41 -0.68 -7.53
CA GLN A 70 7.28 -1.09 -8.65
C GLN A 70 7.50 0.04 -9.66
N ALA A 71 6.53 0.92 -9.86
CA ALA A 71 6.67 2.08 -10.74
C ALA A 71 7.59 3.15 -10.15
N GLU A 72 7.47 3.44 -8.85
CA GLU A 72 8.26 4.45 -8.15
C GLU A 72 9.68 4.00 -7.82
N THR A 73 9.92 2.70 -7.67
CA THR A 73 11.26 2.14 -7.39
C THR A 73 12.10 1.86 -8.64
N LYS A 74 11.60 2.20 -9.83
CA LYS A 74 12.24 1.91 -11.12
C LYS A 74 13.14 3.05 -11.61
#